data_AF-A0A6A4LFJ0-F1
#
_entry.id   AF-A0A6A4LFJ0-F1
#
_cell.length_a   1.000
_cell.length_b   1.000
_cell.length_c   1.000
_cell.angle_alpha   90.00
_cell.angle_beta   90.00
_cell.angle_gamma   90.00
#
_symmetry.space_group_name_H-M   'P 1'
#
loop_
_entity.id
_entity.type
_entity.pdbx_description
1 polymer ?
#
loop_
_entity_poly.entity_id
_entity_poly.type
_entity_poly.pdbx_seq_one_letter_code
_entity_poly.pdbx_strand_id
1 'polypeptide(L)'
;MPQNLSCVAEAMTTVMRIIGLSKESLKKILLRGEFDEYPDEKHMHCTARLVEMLNQYSDELQKSAENKLTGNFLLEEIRVLNETKGIGLPNFVPRTAFVMILQKKVTEISKTPVDFIAKVWDYILSVVISVFTNHCDSYPILQASTIRAARYLIEKMKQKSFDHVMEIVEMEKLSDYTCSPEYMSEWGKLMAQQEVFMKVMNDTTMPSRILIEGFGWIEVGHLRGYPSVREQAFDMKMRITAYWKVVLKRLVDSMALHLLLSVQNLVNRDMEIEVVNEFMGPHGGGIEKILDESPAVAKKRERLSKSIKLLKDSKDVVAEIMDRITVVD
;
A
#
# COMPACT_ATOMS: atom_id res chain seq x y z
N MET A 1 -3.80 -23.05 31.19
CA MET A 1 -2.84 -23.71 30.27
C MET A 1 -3.61 -24.18 29.05
N PRO A 2 -3.05 -24.06 27.83
CA PRO A 2 -3.70 -24.60 26.64
C PRO A 2 -3.96 -26.10 26.77
N GLN A 3 -4.98 -26.63 26.11
CA GLN A 3 -5.21 -28.08 26.07
C GLN A 3 -4.05 -28.78 25.35
N ASN A 4 -3.65 -29.95 25.85
CA ASN A 4 -2.72 -30.81 25.13
C ASN A 4 -3.48 -31.37 23.94
N LEU A 5 -2.88 -31.37 22.75
CA LEU A 5 -3.51 -31.87 21.55
C LEU A 5 -3.19 -33.36 21.46
N SER A 6 -4.18 -34.19 21.76
CA SER A 6 -3.98 -35.64 21.91
C SER A 6 -4.21 -36.42 20.61
N CYS A 7 -4.88 -35.80 19.63
CA CYS A 7 -5.12 -36.41 18.33
C CYS A 7 -5.14 -35.38 17.19
N VAL A 8 -5.01 -35.90 15.96
CA VAL A 8 -5.06 -35.10 14.72
C VAL A 8 -6.35 -34.30 14.60
N ALA A 9 -7.50 -34.85 15.02
CA ALA A 9 -8.78 -34.15 14.95
C ALA A 9 -8.83 -32.93 15.89
N GLU A 10 -8.28 -33.04 17.11
CA GLU A 10 -8.16 -31.93 18.06
C GLU A 10 -7.18 -30.86 17.55
N ALA A 11 -6.05 -31.29 16.98
CA ALA A 11 -5.09 -30.38 16.37
C ALA A 11 -5.71 -29.58 15.21
N MET A 12 -6.43 -30.25 14.30
CA MET A 12 -7.10 -29.60 13.17
C MET A 12 -8.21 -28.64 13.64
N THR A 13 -8.99 -29.04 14.65
CA THR A 13 -10.00 -28.17 15.25
C THR A 13 -9.38 -26.92 15.84
N THR A 14 -8.23 -27.05 16.50
CA THR A 14 -7.48 -25.93 17.09
C THR A 14 -6.91 -25.01 16.01
N VAL A 15 -6.33 -25.57 14.96
CA VAL A 15 -5.84 -24.84 13.77
C VAL A 15 -6.98 -24.02 13.16
N MET A 16 -8.11 -24.65 12.84
CA MET A 16 -9.26 -23.98 12.22
C MET A 16 -9.84 -22.88 13.13
N ARG A 17 -9.91 -23.12 14.44
CA ARG A 17 -10.33 -22.09 15.40
C ARG A 17 -9.40 -20.88 15.37
N ILE A 18 -8.09 -21.09 15.37
CA ILE A 18 -7.09 -20.02 15.37
C ILE A 18 -7.11 -19.25 14.04
N ILE A 19 -7.27 -19.95 12.91
CA ILE A 19 -7.47 -19.31 11.61
C ILE A 19 -8.72 -18.45 11.63
N GLY A 20 -9.84 -18.97 12.15
CA GLY A 20 -11.10 -18.24 12.26
C GLY A 20 -10.98 -16.96 13.10
N LEU A 21 -10.35 -17.06 14.27
CA LEU A 21 -10.11 -15.91 15.15
C LEU A 21 -9.19 -14.88 14.49
N SER A 22 -8.05 -15.33 13.94
CA SER A 22 -7.10 -14.44 13.24
C SER A 22 -7.74 -13.76 12.03
N LYS A 23 -8.57 -14.48 11.27
CA LYS A 23 -9.31 -13.95 10.13
C LYS A 23 -10.27 -12.84 10.55
N GLU A 24 -10.99 -13.02 11.66
CA GLU A 24 -11.91 -12.01 12.16
C GLU A 24 -11.16 -10.77 12.68
N SER A 25 -10.08 -10.95 13.45
CA SER A 25 -9.21 -9.85 13.88
C SER A 25 -8.68 -9.05 12.69
N LEU A 26 -8.19 -9.74 11.64
CA LEU A 26 -7.69 -9.08 10.44
C LEU A 26 -8.79 -8.35 9.67
N LYS A 27 -10.01 -8.92 9.57
CA LYS A 27 -11.16 -8.22 8.96
C LYS A 27 -11.48 -6.94 9.71
N LYS A 28 -11.52 -6.98 11.03
CA LYS A 28 -11.78 -5.81 11.86
C LYS A 28 -10.78 -4.70 11.58
N ILE A 29 -9.49 -4.99 11.74
CA ILE A 29 -8.46 -3.96 11.68
C ILE A 29 -8.08 -3.51 10.25
N LEU A 30 -8.06 -4.42 9.27
CA LEU A 30 -7.64 -4.11 7.89
C LEU A 30 -8.80 -3.70 6.96
N LEU A 31 -10.02 -4.19 7.21
CA LEU A 31 -11.15 -3.98 6.30
C LEU A 31 -12.23 -3.07 6.88
N ARG A 32 -12.57 -3.23 8.16
CA ARG A 32 -13.68 -2.48 8.79
C ARG A 32 -13.23 -1.24 9.57
N GLY A 33 -11.94 -1.16 9.92
CA GLY A 33 -11.41 -0.10 10.78
C GLY A 33 -11.85 -0.23 12.24
N GLU A 34 -12.28 -1.41 12.64
CA GLU A 34 -12.59 -1.76 14.02
C GLU A 34 -11.27 -2.13 14.73
N PHE A 35 -10.89 -1.36 15.74
CA PHE A 35 -9.63 -1.54 16.49
C PHE A 35 -9.86 -1.82 17.99
N ASP A 36 -11.07 -2.25 18.34
CA ASP A 36 -11.50 -2.64 19.70
C ASP A 36 -10.56 -3.68 20.35
N GLU A 37 -9.99 -4.57 19.54
CA GLU A 37 -9.01 -5.57 19.99
C GLU A 37 -7.63 -4.98 20.31
N TYR A 38 -7.32 -3.77 19.82
CA TYR A 38 -6.02 -3.13 19.88
C TYR A 38 -6.12 -1.61 20.17
N PRO A 39 -6.75 -1.19 21.28
CA PRO A 39 -7.08 0.22 21.51
C PRO A 39 -5.83 1.10 21.63
N ASP A 40 -4.79 0.63 22.31
CA ASP A 40 -3.57 1.40 22.59
C ASP A 40 -2.47 1.21 21.54
N GLU A 41 -2.61 0.21 20.66
CA GLU A 41 -1.62 -0.14 19.64
C GLU A 41 -1.92 0.55 18.32
N LYS A 42 -1.51 1.82 18.17
CA LYS A 42 -1.73 2.61 16.94
C LYS A 42 -1.25 1.92 15.66
N HIS A 43 -0.22 1.08 15.76
CA HIS A 43 0.28 0.28 14.64
C HIS A 43 -0.79 -0.68 14.09
N MET A 44 -1.71 -1.14 14.92
CA MET A 44 -2.80 -2.06 14.57
C MET A 44 -4.06 -1.32 14.08
N HIS A 45 -4.08 0.02 14.08
CA HIS A 45 -5.18 0.83 13.54
C HIS A 45 -5.06 0.91 12.01
N CYS A 46 -5.19 -0.23 11.34
CA CYS A 46 -4.60 -0.42 10.02
C CYS A 46 -5.23 0.44 8.93
N THR A 47 -6.54 0.59 8.91
CA THR A 47 -7.21 1.48 7.94
C THR A 47 -6.67 2.91 8.01
N ALA A 48 -6.44 3.43 9.24
CA ALA A 48 -5.85 4.76 9.42
C ALA A 48 -4.40 4.81 8.93
N ARG A 49 -3.58 3.79 9.24
CA ARG A 49 -2.19 3.73 8.77
C ARG A 49 -2.11 3.65 7.24
N LEU A 50 -2.96 2.86 6.60
CA LEU A 50 -3.00 2.73 5.15
C LEU A 50 -3.39 4.06 4.47
N VAL A 51 -4.36 4.80 5.02
CA VAL A 51 -4.71 6.13 4.53
C VAL A 51 -3.54 7.11 4.67
N GLU A 52 -2.83 7.09 5.80
CA GLU A 52 -1.63 7.93 5.98
C GLU A 52 -0.54 7.59 4.96
N MET A 53 -0.30 6.31 4.66
CA MET A 53 0.66 5.89 3.65
C MET A 53 0.25 6.35 2.25
N LEU A 54 -1.04 6.29 1.90
CA LEU A 54 -1.56 6.81 0.63
C LEU A 54 -1.41 8.34 0.52
N ASN A 55 -1.68 9.07 1.60
CA ASN A 55 -1.48 10.52 1.63
C ASN A 55 0.00 10.88 1.45
N GLN A 56 0.90 10.19 2.16
CA GLN A 56 2.34 10.37 2.00
C GLN A 56 2.79 10.08 0.56
N TYR A 57 2.27 9.01 -0.05
CA TYR A 57 2.54 8.68 -1.45
C TYR A 57 2.07 9.78 -2.42
N SER A 58 0.87 10.34 -2.20
CA SER A 58 0.37 11.47 -2.97
C SER A 58 1.29 12.69 -2.85
N ASP A 59 1.75 13.02 -1.64
CA ASP A 59 2.68 14.12 -1.39
C ASP A 59 4.05 13.89 -2.03
N GLU A 60 4.58 12.65 -1.98
CA GLU A 60 5.84 12.26 -2.63
C GLU A 60 5.75 12.44 -4.16
N LEU A 61 4.65 12.00 -4.76
CA LEU A 61 4.38 12.19 -6.19
C LEU A 61 4.32 13.67 -6.57
N GLN A 62 3.63 14.50 -5.78
CA GLN A 62 3.53 15.94 -6.03
C GLN A 62 4.89 16.63 -5.93
N LYS A 63 5.68 16.33 -4.89
CA LYS A 63 7.03 16.90 -4.73
C LYS A 63 7.96 16.52 -5.89
N SER A 64 7.86 15.28 -6.38
CA SER A 64 8.65 14.84 -7.54
C SER A 64 8.32 15.64 -8.82
N ALA A 65 7.10 16.16 -8.92
CA ALA A 65 6.64 17.00 -10.02
C ALA A 65 7.13 18.46 -9.90
N GLU A 66 7.15 19.01 -8.68
CA GLU A 66 7.48 20.42 -8.40
C GLU A 66 9.00 20.71 -8.45
N ASN A 67 9.83 19.78 -7.99
CA ASN A 67 11.29 19.94 -7.88
C ASN A 67 12.02 20.16 -9.23
N LYS A 68 11.30 20.18 -10.36
CA LYS A 68 11.85 20.36 -11.72
C LYS A 68 11.46 21.68 -12.37
N LEU A 69 10.77 22.57 -11.66
CA LEU A 69 10.37 23.90 -12.17
C LEU A 69 11.55 24.88 -12.33
N THR A 70 12.75 24.52 -11.86
CA THR A 70 13.95 25.37 -11.83
C THR A 70 14.89 25.21 -13.03
N GLY A 71 14.62 24.27 -13.96
CA GLY A 71 15.38 24.13 -15.20
C GLY A 71 14.82 24.99 -16.34
N ASN A 72 15.70 25.51 -17.21
CA ASN A 72 15.41 26.39 -18.35
C ASN A 72 14.01 26.18 -18.97
N PHE A 73 13.07 27.05 -18.61
CA PHE A 73 11.65 26.96 -18.98
C PHE A 73 11.46 26.86 -20.49
N LEU A 74 10.51 26.01 -20.92
CA LEU A 74 10.16 25.68 -22.32
C LEU A 74 11.26 25.06 -23.20
N LEU A 75 12.51 24.92 -22.74
CA LEU A 75 13.56 24.37 -23.61
C LEU A 75 13.35 22.89 -23.96
N GLU A 76 12.79 22.11 -23.04
CA GLU A 76 12.42 20.72 -23.31
C GLU A 76 11.30 20.65 -24.35
N GLU A 77 10.23 21.43 -24.13
CA GLU A 77 9.10 21.51 -25.05
C GLU A 77 9.54 21.97 -26.44
N ILE A 78 10.39 23.00 -26.53
CA ILE A 78 11.00 23.48 -27.78
C ILE A 78 11.82 22.39 -28.47
N ARG A 79 12.64 21.65 -27.72
CA ARG A 79 13.47 20.57 -28.27
C ARG A 79 12.59 19.49 -28.90
N VAL A 80 11.64 18.96 -28.14
CA VAL A 80 10.74 17.89 -28.61
C VAL A 80 9.90 18.37 -29.79
N LEU A 81 9.37 19.61 -29.74
CA LEU A 81 8.63 20.19 -30.85
C LEU A 81 9.47 20.32 -32.13
N ASN A 82 10.76 20.64 -32.02
CA ASN A 82 11.66 20.70 -33.18
C ASN A 82 11.96 19.31 -33.76
N GLU A 83 12.17 18.31 -32.90
CA GLU A 83 12.48 16.94 -33.31
C GLU A 83 11.27 16.20 -33.91
N THR A 84 10.05 16.61 -33.53
CA THR A 84 8.79 16.01 -34.01
C THR A 84 8.14 16.78 -35.16
N LYS A 85 8.84 17.75 -35.76
CA LYS A 85 8.35 18.49 -36.92
C LYS A 85 8.06 17.53 -38.07
N GLY A 86 6.80 17.53 -38.51
CA GLY A 86 6.36 16.87 -39.74
C GLY A 86 6.10 17.86 -40.87
N ILE A 87 5.81 17.33 -42.06
CA ILE A 87 5.27 18.12 -43.17
C ILE A 87 3.79 18.36 -42.88
N GLY A 88 3.42 19.59 -42.50
CA GLY A 88 2.05 19.91 -42.11
C GLY A 88 1.84 21.41 -41.85
N LEU A 89 0.63 21.78 -41.42
CA LEU A 89 0.30 23.16 -41.09
C LEU A 89 1.08 23.63 -39.85
N PRO A 90 1.59 24.87 -39.85
CA PRO A 90 2.12 25.48 -38.64
C PRO A 90 0.99 25.69 -37.62
N ASN A 91 1.34 25.78 -36.34
CA ASN A 91 0.45 26.08 -35.19
C ASN A 91 -0.35 24.92 -34.59
N PHE A 92 -0.21 23.70 -35.10
CA PHE A 92 -0.72 22.52 -34.41
C PHE A 92 0.31 21.96 -33.44
N VAL A 93 -0.12 21.70 -32.20
CA VAL A 93 0.69 20.99 -31.21
C VAL A 93 0.69 19.49 -31.58
N PRO A 94 1.82 18.88 -31.97
CA PRO A 94 1.84 17.47 -32.37
C PRO A 94 1.55 16.57 -31.16
N ARG A 95 0.58 15.66 -31.31
CA ARG A 95 0.27 14.65 -30.27
C ARG A 95 1.50 13.84 -29.87
N THR A 96 2.35 13.48 -30.84
CA THR A 96 3.59 12.73 -30.59
C THR A 96 4.52 13.47 -29.62
N ALA A 97 4.65 14.79 -29.76
CA ALA A 97 5.48 15.60 -28.87
C ALA A 97 4.94 15.59 -27.43
N PHE A 98 3.61 15.68 -27.28
CA PHE A 98 2.94 15.60 -25.99
C PHE A 98 3.22 14.25 -25.32
N VAL A 99 3.00 13.15 -26.05
CA VAL A 99 3.20 11.78 -25.54
C VAL A 99 4.66 11.54 -25.17
N MET A 100 5.63 12.03 -25.96
CA MET A 100 7.06 11.88 -25.63
C MET A 100 7.43 12.53 -24.30
N ILE A 101 6.94 13.75 -24.03
CA ILE A 101 7.22 14.44 -22.77
C ILE A 101 6.50 13.75 -21.62
N LEU A 102 5.24 13.34 -21.82
CA LEU A 102 4.48 12.58 -20.83
C LEU A 102 5.19 11.28 -20.45
N GLN A 103 5.61 10.49 -21.43
CA GLN A 103 6.34 9.22 -21.23
C GLN A 103 7.61 9.42 -20.41
N LYS A 104 8.37 10.47 -20.71
CA LYS A 104 9.55 10.82 -19.94
C LYS A 104 9.19 11.12 -18.48
N LYS A 105 8.18 11.96 -18.23
CA LYS A 105 7.73 12.29 -16.87
C LYS A 105 7.25 11.06 -16.09
N VAL A 106 6.45 10.18 -16.72
CA VAL A 106 5.99 8.93 -16.10
C VAL A 106 7.17 8.01 -15.78
N THR A 107 8.14 7.90 -16.70
CA THR A 107 9.35 7.08 -16.49
C THR A 107 10.16 7.58 -15.30
N GLU A 108 10.28 8.90 -15.13
CA GLU A 108 11.01 9.50 -14.00
C GLU A 108 10.40 9.18 -12.64
N ILE A 109 9.08 9.03 -12.54
CA ILE A 109 8.40 8.70 -11.28
C ILE A 109 8.13 7.21 -11.10
N SER A 110 8.45 6.37 -12.08
CA SER A 110 8.07 4.95 -12.16
C SER A 110 8.48 4.11 -10.93
N LYS A 111 9.53 4.52 -10.22
CA LYS A 111 9.97 3.86 -8.99
C LYS A 111 9.08 4.18 -7.77
N THR A 112 8.46 5.36 -7.72
CA THR A 112 7.68 5.82 -6.55
C THR A 112 6.48 4.91 -6.24
N PRO A 113 5.64 4.52 -7.23
CA PRO A 113 4.54 3.58 -7.00
C PRO A 113 5.03 2.20 -6.52
N VAL A 114 6.17 1.75 -7.04
CA VAL A 114 6.79 0.45 -6.70
C VAL A 114 7.31 0.46 -5.26
N ASP A 115 8.02 1.51 -4.85
CA ASP A 115 8.53 1.65 -3.49
C ASP A 115 7.35 1.79 -2.50
N PHE A 116 6.28 2.48 -2.88
CA PHE A 116 5.07 2.59 -2.07
C PHE A 116 4.42 1.22 -1.80
N ILE A 117 4.16 0.43 -2.84
CA ILE A 117 3.47 -0.86 -2.66
C ILE A 117 4.32 -1.84 -1.84
N ALA A 118 5.65 -1.78 -1.98
CA ALA A 118 6.56 -2.58 -1.16
C ALA A 118 6.45 -2.23 0.33
N LYS A 119 6.49 -0.93 0.68
CA LYS A 119 6.31 -0.44 2.06
C LYS A 119 4.98 -0.90 2.66
N VAL A 120 3.90 -0.83 1.88
CA VAL A 120 2.55 -1.24 2.33
C VAL A 120 2.50 -2.73 2.64
N TRP A 121 3.07 -3.59 1.80
CA TRP A 121 3.09 -5.03 2.06
C TRP A 121 3.98 -5.41 3.24
N ASP A 122 5.09 -4.70 3.45
CA ASP A 122 5.94 -4.91 4.63
C ASP A 122 5.20 -4.54 5.93
N TYR A 123 4.40 -3.46 5.89
CA TYR A 123 3.50 -3.10 6.99
C TYR A 123 2.42 -4.17 7.22
N ILE A 124 1.71 -4.60 6.18
CA ILE A 124 0.66 -5.63 6.31
C ILE A 124 1.26 -6.94 6.85
N LEU A 125 2.46 -7.33 6.41
CA LEU A 125 3.16 -8.51 6.94
C LEU A 125 3.34 -8.41 8.46
N SER A 126 3.80 -7.26 8.94
CA SER A 126 4.01 -7.05 10.38
C SER A 126 2.71 -7.17 11.18
N VAL A 127 1.60 -6.61 10.66
CA VAL A 127 0.26 -6.74 11.27
C VAL A 127 -0.20 -8.20 11.31
N VAL A 128 -0.09 -8.92 10.18
CA VAL A 128 -0.50 -10.32 10.07
C VAL A 128 0.29 -11.20 11.04
N ILE A 129 1.60 -10.97 11.16
CA ILE A 129 2.45 -11.69 12.12
C ILE A 129 2.03 -11.40 13.57
N SER A 130 1.72 -10.15 13.91
CA SER A 130 1.25 -9.78 15.25
C SER A 130 -0.07 -10.47 15.60
N VAL A 131 -1.04 -10.47 14.68
CA VAL A 131 -2.32 -11.16 14.88
C VAL A 131 -2.12 -12.67 15.11
N PHE A 132 -1.33 -13.33 14.25
CA PHE A 132 -1.06 -14.76 14.41
C PHE A 132 -0.30 -15.08 15.69
N THR A 133 0.64 -14.21 16.10
CA THR A 133 1.37 -14.37 17.36
C THR A 133 0.40 -14.39 18.53
N ASN A 134 -0.44 -13.37 18.66
CA ASN A 134 -1.40 -13.26 19.77
C ASN A 134 -2.37 -14.46 19.83
N HIS A 135 -2.87 -14.94 18.69
CA HIS A 135 -3.78 -16.08 18.64
C HIS A 135 -3.06 -17.44 18.79
N CYS A 136 -1.74 -17.50 18.61
CA CYS A 136 -0.92 -18.71 18.73
C CYS A 136 0.00 -18.74 19.96
N ASP A 137 -0.08 -17.77 20.88
CA ASP A 137 0.81 -17.67 22.07
C ASP A 137 0.91 -18.97 22.89
N SER A 138 -0.17 -19.74 22.87
CA SER A 138 -0.28 -21.03 23.56
C SER A 138 0.39 -22.21 22.84
N TYR A 139 0.73 -22.06 21.56
CA TYR A 139 1.15 -23.13 20.66
C TYR A 139 2.35 -22.70 19.79
N PRO A 140 3.60 -22.76 20.30
CA PRO A 140 4.78 -22.25 19.59
C PRO A 140 5.04 -22.90 18.22
N ILE A 141 4.76 -24.21 18.08
CA ILE A 141 4.91 -24.92 16.81
C ILE A 141 3.91 -24.41 15.78
N LEU A 142 2.65 -24.20 16.21
CA LEU A 142 1.61 -23.64 15.37
C LEU A 142 1.93 -22.22 14.94
N GLN A 143 2.45 -21.40 15.87
CA GLN A 143 2.90 -20.05 15.61
C GLN A 143 3.98 -20.02 14.52
N ALA A 144 5.00 -20.89 14.62
CA ALA A 144 6.08 -20.93 13.64
C ALA A 144 5.58 -21.30 12.23
N SER A 145 4.63 -22.23 12.12
CA SER A 145 4.04 -22.62 10.84
C SER A 145 3.11 -21.54 10.26
N THR A 146 2.23 -20.95 11.07
CA THR A 146 1.32 -19.87 10.64
C THR A 146 2.10 -18.64 10.18
N ILE A 147 3.15 -18.23 10.90
CA ILE A 147 4.02 -17.12 10.49
C ILE A 147 4.72 -17.41 9.16
N ARG A 148 5.13 -18.65 8.91
CA ARG A 148 5.75 -19.05 7.64
C ARG A 148 4.77 -18.97 6.48
N ALA A 149 3.57 -19.51 6.66
CA ALA A 149 2.48 -19.40 5.69
C ALA A 149 2.14 -17.93 5.39
N ALA A 150 2.06 -17.10 6.43
CA ALA A 150 1.82 -15.66 6.29
C ALA A 150 2.91 -14.96 5.48
N ARG A 151 4.19 -15.23 5.76
CA ARG A 151 5.32 -14.66 4.99
C ARG A 151 5.27 -15.07 3.52
N TYR A 152 5.04 -16.36 3.25
CA TYR A 152 4.92 -16.85 1.88
C TYR A 152 3.74 -16.20 1.15
N LEU A 153 2.58 -16.11 1.80
CA LEU A 153 1.40 -15.49 1.22
C LEU A 153 1.62 -14.01 0.92
N ILE A 154 2.18 -13.25 1.85
CA ILE A 154 2.42 -11.82 1.64
C ILE A 154 3.42 -11.60 0.52
N GLU A 155 4.49 -12.39 0.43
CA GLU A 155 5.45 -12.29 -0.67
C GLU A 155 4.78 -12.53 -2.04
N LYS A 156 3.89 -13.54 -2.11
CA LYS A 156 3.08 -13.82 -3.30
C LYS A 156 2.15 -12.66 -3.66
N MET A 157 1.54 -12.01 -2.66
CA MET A 157 0.66 -10.86 -2.87
C MET A 157 1.44 -9.59 -3.25
N LYS A 158 2.64 -9.42 -2.69
CA LYS A 158 3.59 -8.35 -3.00
C LYS A 158 4.04 -8.44 -4.46
N GLN A 159 4.41 -9.63 -4.93
CA GLN A 159 4.79 -9.84 -6.34
C GLN A 159 3.63 -9.55 -7.30
N LYS A 160 2.42 -10.07 -7.04
CA LYS A 160 1.24 -9.76 -7.87
C LYS A 160 0.93 -8.28 -7.91
N SER A 161 1.11 -7.59 -6.78
CA SER A 161 0.88 -6.16 -6.71
C SER A 161 1.94 -5.38 -7.48
N PHE A 162 3.20 -5.80 -7.41
CA PHE A 162 4.28 -5.24 -8.22
C PHE A 162 3.95 -5.31 -9.71
N ASP A 163 3.55 -6.49 -10.20
CA ASP A 163 3.22 -6.68 -11.62
C ASP A 163 2.07 -5.74 -12.06
N HIS A 164 1.03 -5.62 -11.23
CA HIS A 164 -0.11 -4.73 -11.50
C HIS A 164 0.28 -3.23 -11.45
N VAL A 165 1.12 -2.83 -10.50
CA VAL A 165 1.64 -1.45 -10.42
C VAL A 165 2.46 -1.10 -11.66
N MET A 166 3.29 -2.03 -12.13
CA MET A 166 4.06 -1.84 -13.36
C MET A 166 3.14 -1.69 -14.57
N GLU A 167 2.08 -2.50 -14.66
CA GLU A 167 1.07 -2.38 -15.71
C GLU A 167 0.41 -0.99 -15.70
N ILE A 168 0.04 -0.47 -14.52
CA ILE A 168 -0.53 0.89 -14.38
C ILE A 168 0.45 1.95 -14.88
N VAL A 169 1.73 1.85 -14.53
CA VAL A 169 2.76 2.79 -14.99
C VAL A 169 2.93 2.73 -16.51
N GLU A 170 2.90 1.53 -17.11
CA GLU A 170 2.97 1.38 -18.57
C GLU A 170 1.70 1.92 -19.27
N MET A 171 0.51 1.74 -18.68
CA MET A 171 -0.73 2.32 -19.22
C MET A 171 -0.67 3.85 -19.26
N GLU A 172 -0.14 4.50 -18.22
CA GLU A 172 0.03 5.96 -18.17
C GLU A 172 1.04 6.51 -19.18
N LYS A 173 1.97 5.67 -19.68
CA LYS A 173 2.90 6.06 -20.74
C LYS A 173 2.25 6.10 -22.13
N LEU A 174 1.12 5.43 -22.32
CA LEU A 174 0.52 5.23 -23.65
C LEU A 174 -0.64 6.16 -23.95
N SER A 175 -1.36 6.60 -22.92
CA SER A 175 -2.61 7.35 -23.08
C SER A 175 -2.46 8.83 -22.73
N ASP A 176 -2.98 9.70 -23.60
CA ASP A 176 -3.22 11.12 -23.38
C ASP A 176 -4.72 11.43 -23.18
N TYR A 177 -5.55 10.39 -23.02
CA TYR A 177 -6.98 10.53 -22.83
C TYR A 177 -7.31 10.94 -21.38
N THR A 178 -8.31 11.81 -21.23
CA THR A 178 -8.93 12.12 -19.94
C THR A 178 -10.39 12.53 -20.15
N CYS A 179 -11.27 12.04 -19.29
CA CYS A 179 -12.64 12.51 -19.17
C CYS A 179 -12.82 13.52 -18.01
N SER A 180 -11.73 13.89 -17.32
CA SER A 180 -11.80 14.83 -16.20
C SER A 180 -12.08 16.25 -16.70
N PRO A 181 -13.18 16.90 -16.28
CA PRO A 181 -13.47 18.28 -16.64
C PRO A 181 -12.45 19.27 -16.05
N GLU A 182 -11.75 18.86 -14.99
CA GLU A 182 -10.71 19.65 -14.33
C GLU A 182 -9.54 19.93 -15.28
N TYR A 183 -9.25 19.03 -16.22
CA TYR A 183 -8.19 19.25 -17.21
C TYR A 183 -8.45 20.51 -18.03
N MET A 184 -9.67 20.66 -18.59
CA MET A 184 -10.02 21.82 -19.41
C MET A 184 -10.04 23.10 -18.59
N SER A 185 -10.51 23.03 -17.33
CA SER A 185 -10.50 24.18 -16.42
C SER A 185 -9.07 24.65 -16.09
N GLU A 186 -8.19 23.72 -15.71
CA GLU A 186 -6.80 24.03 -15.37
C GLU A 186 -6.00 24.50 -16.58
N TRP A 187 -6.14 23.85 -17.74
CA TRP A 187 -5.52 24.31 -18.98
C TRP A 187 -6.02 25.71 -19.37
N GLY A 188 -7.32 25.98 -19.25
CA GLY A 188 -7.89 27.31 -19.54
C GLY A 188 -7.32 28.42 -18.65
N LYS A 189 -7.18 28.17 -17.34
CA LYS A 189 -6.53 29.12 -16.41
C LYS A 189 -5.07 29.39 -16.79
N LEU A 190 -4.33 28.33 -17.10
CA LEU A 190 -2.94 28.44 -17.51
C LEU A 190 -2.77 29.20 -18.84
N MET A 191 -3.64 28.93 -19.81
CA MET A 191 -3.61 29.58 -21.14
C MET A 191 -4.05 31.04 -21.12
N ALA A 192 -4.80 31.50 -20.12
CA ALA A 192 -5.16 32.92 -19.97
C ALA A 192 -3.93 33.85 -19.90
N GLN A 193 -2.76 33.31 -19.56
CA GLN A 193 -1.50 34.05 -19.47
C GLN A 193 -0.74 34.14 -20.80
N GLN A 194 -1.20 33.45 -21.86
CA GLN A 194 -0.48 33.35 -23.13
C GLN A 194 -0.26 34.72 -23.79
N GLU A 195 -1.25 35.61 -23.78
CA GLU A 195 -1.13 36.94 -24.39
C GLU A 195 -0.04 37.78 -23.72
N VAL A 196 -0.01 37.78 -22.38
CA VAL A 196 1.00 38.47 -21.58
C VAL A 196 2.38 37.89 -21.85
N PHE A 197 2.50 36.56 -21.89
CA PHE A 197 3.74 35.87 -22.25
C PHE A 197 4.22 36.32 -23.64
N MET A 198 3.35 36.30 -24.65
CA MET A 198 3.72 36.67 -26.02
C MET A 198 4.13 38.14 -26.15
N LYS A 199 3.48 39.04 -25.41
CA LYS A 199 3.88 40.46 -25.36
C LYS A 199 5.31 40.64 -24.86
N VAL A 200 5.67 39.98 -23.77
CA VAL A 200 7.04 40.01 -23.19
C VAL A 200 8.06 39.41 -24.16
N MET A 201 7.67 38.37 -24.89
CA MET A 201 8.53 37.70 -25.86
C MET A 201 8.77 38.52 -27.14
N ASN A 202 7.83 39.39 -27.52
CA ASN A 202 7.94 40.28 -28.68
C ASN A 202 8.69 41.59 -28.38
N ASP A 203 8.75 42.01 -27.12
CA ASP A 203 9.39 43.24 -26.69
C ASP A 203 10.74 42.95 -26.00
N THR A 204 11.83 43.35 -26.65
CA THR A 204 13.19 43.16 -26.13
C THR A 204 13.50 44.07 -24.94
N THR A 205 12.71 45.11 -24.71
CA THR A 205 12.86 46.04 -23.56
C THR A 205 12.23 45.49 -22.28
N MET A 206 11.37 44.47 -22.38
CA MET A 206 10.73 43.84 -21.23
C MET A 206 11.71 43.02 -20.38
N PRO A 207 11.43 42.82 -19.08
CA PRO A 207 12.31 42.04 -18.21
C PRO A 207 12.46 40.59 -18.68
N SER A 208 13.66 40.03 -18.49
CA SER A 208 13.96 38.62 -18.82
C SER A 208 13.41 37.63 -17.80
N ARG A 209 12.74 38.10 -16.75
CA ARG A 209 12.02 37.29 -15.76
C ARG A 209 10.59 37.79 -15.63
N ILE A 210 9.63 36.87 -15.61
CA ILE A 210 8.22 37.18 -15.44
C ILE A 210 7.58 36.25 -14.42
N LEU A 211 6.51 36.71 -13.79
CA LEU A 211 5.68 35.89 -12.93
C LEU A 211 4.66 35.15 -13.80
N ILE A 212 4.69 33.82 -13.78
CA ILE A 212 3.68 32.97 -14.39
C ILE A 212 2.94 32.25 -13.26
N GLU A 213 1.64 32.47 -13.14
CA GLU A 213 0.79 31.80 -12.17
C GLU A 213 0.91 30.28 -12.33
N GLY A 214 1.13 29.58 -11.21
CA GLY A 214 1.41 28.14 -11.18
C GLY A 214 2.89 27.76 -11.32
N PHE A 215 3.75 28.69 -11.75
CA PHE A 215 5.20 28.45 -11.94
C PHE A 215 6.10 29.41 -11.16
N GLY A 216 5.59 30.57 -10.74
CA GLY A 216 6.36 31.58 -10.02
C GLY A 216 7.21 32.44 -10.96
N TRP A 217 8.34 32.95 -10.45
CA TRP A 217 9.25 33.82 -11.19
C TRP A 217 10.18 33.02 -12.10
N ILE A 218 9.86 33.01 -13.39
CA ILE A 218 10.55 32.22 -14.40
C ILE A 218 11.41 33.10 -15.28
N GLU A 219 12.63 32.64 -15.57
CA GLU A 219 13.49 33.26 -16.58
C GLU A 219 13.04 32.86 -17.99
N VAL A 220 12.83 33.86 -18.84
CA VAL A 220 12.25 33.71 -20.19
C VAL A 220 13.06 34.42 -21.26
N GLY A 221 14.13 35.15 -20.88
CA GLY A 221 14.94 35.92 -21.82
C GLY A 221 15.53 35.07 -22.95
N HIS A 222 15.93 33.83 -22.65
CA HIS A 222 16.46 32.87 -23.63
C HIS A 222 15.44 32.47 -24.70
N LEU A 223 14.15 32.59 -24.42
CA LEU A 223 13.07 32.20 -25.34
C LEU A 223 12.89 33.17 -26.51
N ARG A 224 13.46 34.37 -26.43
CA ARG A 224 13.48 35.33 -27.54
C ARG A 224 14.22 34.80 -28.77
N GLY A 225 15.17 33.88 -28.59
CA GLY A 225 15.88 33.19 -29.67
C GLY A 225 15.05 32.17 -30.45
N TYR A 226 13.82 31.88 -30.02
CA TYR A 226 12.95 30.85 -30.60
C TYR A 226 11.58 31.39 -31.04
N PRO A 227 11.51 32.46 -31.87
CA PRO A 227 10.26 33.17 -32.15
C PRO A 227 9.20 32.30 -32.84
N SER A 228 9.61 31.30 -33.62
CA SER A 228 8.72 30.45 -34.41
C SER A 228 8.08 29.29 -33.66
N VAL A 229 8.58 28.91 -32.47
CA VAL A 229 8.12 27.71 -31.74
C VAL A 229 7.68 28.00 -30.30
N ARG A 230 8.06 29.15 -29.73
CA ARG A 230 7.79 29.46 -28.31
C ARG A 230 6.31 29.47 -27.93
N GLU A 231 5.42 29.87 -28.83
CA GLU A 231 3.97 29.88 -28.56
C GLU A 231 3.43 28.45 -28.43
N GLN A 232 3.80 27.57 -29.37
CA GLN A 232 3.43 26.15 -29.31
C GLN A 232 4.07 25.45 -28.11
N ALA A 233 5.30 25.82 -27.75
CA ALA A 233 5.96 25.30 -26.56
C ALA A 233 5.25 25.72 -25.27
N PHE A 234 4.75 26.96 -25.23
CA PHE A 234 3.95 27.44 -24.11
C PHE A 234 2.63 26.66 -24.00
N ASP A 235 1.86 26.51 -25.08
CA ASP A 235 0.62 25.70 -25.06
C ASP A 235 0.91 24.25 -24.64
N MET A 236 1.95 23.64 -25.20
CA MET A 236 2.40 22.29 -24.82
C MET A 236 2.67 22.19 -23.31
N LYS A 237 3.41 23.15 -22.74
CA LYS A 237 3.72 23.19 -21.31
C LYS A 237 2.47 23.25 -20.46
N MET A 238 1.50 24.09 -20.84
CA MET A 238 0.25 24.25 -20.10
C MET A 238 -0.59 22.97 -20.16
N ARG A 239 -0.71 22.36 -21.34
CA ARG A 239 -1.41 21.06 -21.52
C ARG A 239 -0.80 19.97 -20.66
N ILE A 240 0.52 19.81 -20.71
CA ILE A 240 1.22 18.80 -19.93
C ILE A 240 1.06 19.06 -18.44
N THR A 241 1.14 20.31 -18.00
CA THR A 241 0.97 20.68 -16.58
C THR A 241 -0.43 20.36 -16.08
N ALA A 242 -1.47 20.69 -16.86
CA ALA A 242 -2.85 20.35 -16.51
C ALA A 242 -3.10 18.83 -16.52
N TYR A 243 -2.63 18.13 -17.56
CA TYR A 243 -2.81 16.68 -17.68
C TYR A 243 -2.03 15.91 -16.60
N TRP A 244 -0.84 16.37 -16.24
CA TRP A 244 -0.01 15.74 -15.22
C TRP A 244 -0.73 15.65 -13.86
N LYS A 245 -1.51 16.66 -13.49
CA LYS A 245 -2.36 16.60 -12.28
C LYS A 245 -3.35 15.43 -12.33
N VAL A 246 -3.92 15.14 -13.51
CA VAL A 246 -4.83 14.00 -13.70
C VAL A 246 -4.09 12.68 -13.55
N VAL A 247 -2.90 12.55 -14.15
CA VAL A 247 -2.06 11.35 -14.06
C VAL A 247 -1.71 11.04 -12.60
N LEU A 248 -1.23 12.04 -11.85
CA LEU A 248 -0.88 11.86 -10.44
C LEU A 248 -2.07 11.39 -9.61
N LYS A 249 -3.26 12.00 -9.79
CA LYS A 249 -4.49 11.55 -9.12
C LYS A 249 -4.83 10.11 -9.50
N ARG A 250 -4.81 9.77 -10.79
CA ARG A 250 -5.14 8.42 -11.28
C ARG A 250 -4.22 7.35 -10.72
N LEU A 251 -2.93 7.64 -10.59
CA LEU A 251 -1.97 6.74 -9.94
C LEU A 251 -2.35 6.48 -8.48
N VAL A 252 -2.68 7.53 -7.71
CA VAL A 252 -3.09 7.38 -6.29
C VAL A 252 -4.38 6.58 -6.16
N ASP A 253 -5.41 6.93 -6.93
CA ASP A 253 -6.71 6.26 -6.90
C ASP A 253 -6.59 4.78 -7.31
N SER A 254 -5.81 4.49 -8.36
CA SER A 254 -5.59 3.11 -8.81
C SER A 254 -4.85 2.27 -7.76
N MET A 255 -3.86 2.86 -7.08
CA MET A 255 -3.15 2.19 -5.98
C MET A 255 -4.11 1.89 -4.82
N ALA A 256 -4.97 2.83 -4.44
CA ALA A 256 -5.93 2.64 -3.36
C ALA A 256 -6.93 1.51 -3.68
N LEU A 257 -7.47 1.48 -4.90
CA LEU A 257 -8.40 0.44 -5.34
C LEU A 257 -7.74 -0.94 -5.38
N HIS A 258 -6.54 -1.03 -5.96
CA HIS A 258 -5.78 -2.28 -6.02
C HIS A 258 -5.46 -2.80 -4.61
N LEU A 259 -5.04 -1.91 -3.71
CA LEU A 259 -4.71 -2.27 -2.34
C LEU A 259 -5.94 -2.82 -1.60
N LEU A 260 -7.07 -2.12 -1.65
CA LEU A 260 -8.31 -2.57 -1.00
C LEU A 260 -8.73 -3.95 -1.49
N LEU A 261 -8.75 -4.17 -2.81
CA LEU A 261 -9.10 -5.47 -3.39
C LEU A 261 -8.10 -6.55 -2.97
N SER A 262 -6.81 -6.24 -2.98
CA SER A 262 -5.75 -7.21 -2.66
C SER A 262 -5.78 -7.62 -1.19
N VAL A 263 -5.98 -6.68 -0.27
CA VAL A 263 -6.11 -6.95 1.17
C VAL A 263 -7.40 -7.73 1.45
N GLN A 264 -8.50 -7.41 0.74
CA GLN A 264 -9.73 -8.17 0.87
C GLN A 264 -9.58 -9.62 0.41
N ASN A 265 -8.85 -9.86 -0.70
CA ASN A 265 -8.54 -11.20 -1.18
C ASN A 265 -7.61 -11.96 -0.23
N LEU A 266 -6.57 -11.29 0.29
CA LEU A 266 -5.67 -11.83 1.32
C LEU A 266 -6.48 -12.39 2.49
N VAL A 267 -7.30 -11.54 3.12
CA VAL A 267 -7.98 -11.89 4.38
C VAL A 267 -9.13 -12.88 4.16
N ASN A 268 -9.94 -12.71 3.10
CA ASN A 268 -11.16 -13.51 2.94
C ASN A 268 -10.93 -14.85 2.25
N ARG A 269 -9.99 -14.91 1.30
CA ARG A 269 -9.81 -16.05 0.41
C ARG A 269 -8.46 -16.73 0.65
N ASP A 270 -7.37 -15.99 0.55
CA ASP A 270 -6.06 -16.61 0.33
C ASP A 270 -5.38 -17.07 1.65
N MET A 271 -5.63 -16.37 2.77
CA MET A 271 -5.02 -16.68 4.07
C MET A 271 -5.33 -18.09 4.58
N GLU A 272 -6.61 -18.44 4.61
CA GLU A 272 -7.05 -19.74 5.12
C GLU A 272 -6.49 -20.89 4.28
N ILE A 273 -6.52 -20.75 2.95
CA ILE A 273 -5.98 -21.72 2.01
C ILE A 273 -4.48 -21.92 2.25
N GLU A 274 -3.71 -20.84 2.35
CA GLU A 274 -2.26 -20.94 2.50
C GLU A 274 -1.85 -21.53 3.86
N VAL A 275 -2.55 -21.14 4.93
CA VAL A 275 -2.28 -21.69 6.26
C VAL A 275 -2.62 -23.18 6.32
N VAL A 276 -3.76 -23.61 5.75
CA VAL A 276 -4.12 -25.04 5.70
C VAL A 276 -3.11 -25.83 4.86
N ASN A 277 -2.67 -25.29 3.72
CA ASN A 277 -1.67 -25.92 2.86
C ASN A 277 -0.32 -26.09 3.58
N GLU A 278 0.09 -25.15 4.44
CA GLU A 278 1.31 -25.31 5.24
C GLU A 278 1.23 -26.52 6.18
N PHE A 279 0.05 -26.85 6.71
CA PHE A 279 -0.13 -28.00 7.61
C PHE A 279 -0.37 -29.34 6.89
N MET A 280 -0.98 -29.30 5.71
CA MET A 280 -1.28 -30.49 4.90
C MET A 280 -0.18 -30.81 3.87
N GLY A 281 0.72 -29.87 3.62
CA GLY A 281 1.73 -29.97 2.58
C GLY A 281 2.93 -30.86 2.96
N PRO A 282 3.63 -31.43 1.97
CA PRO A 282 4.78 -32.30 2.19
C PRO A 282 5.96 -31.61 2.92
N HIS A 283 5.99 -30.27 2.94
CA HIS A 283 7.07 -29.46 3.53
C HIS A 283 6.78 -29.05 5.00
N GLY A 284 5.52 -29.15 5.45
CA GLY A 284 5.09 -28.79 6.82
C GLY A 284 5.42 -29.82 7.88
N GLY A 285 5.83 -31.03 7.47
CA GLY A 285 6.05 -32.16 8.37
C GLY A 285 4.78 -32.73 8.99
N GLY A 286 3.62 -32.38 8.44
CA GLY A 286 2.31 -32.87 8.86
C GLY A 286 1.76 -32.20 10.11
N ILE A 287 0.43 -32.24 10.23
CA ILE A 287 -0.29 -31.80 11.44
C ILE A 287 0.15 -32.55 12.71
N GLU A 288 0.80 -33.71 12.53
CA GLU A 288 1.39 -34.53 13.58
C GLU A 288 2.45 -33.79 14.40
N LYS A 289 3.24 -32.90 13.79
CA LYS A 289 4.23 -32.08 14.52
C LYS A 289 3.60 -31.14 15.55
N ILE A 290 2.33 -30.81 15.40
CA ILE A 290 1.59 -29.94 16.35
C ILE A 290 1.23 -30.72 17.62
N LEU A 291 1.23 -32.06 17.55
CA LEU A 291 0.95 -32.94 18.70
C LEU A 291 2.15 -33.01 19.67
N ASP A 292 3.34 -32.61 19.24
CA ASP A 292 4.54 -32.62 20.07
C ASP A 292 4.57 -31.41 21.03
N GLU A 293 4.12 -31.63 22.27
CA GLU A 293 4.15 -30.60 23.31
C GLU A 293 5.60 -30.29 23.73
N SER A 294 5.94 -28.99 23.84
CA SER A 294 7.25 -28.57 24.35
C SER A 294 7.50 -29.15 25.76
N PRO A 295 8.69 -29.72 26.05
CA PRO A 295 9.01 -30.30 27.36
C PRO A 295 8.79 -29.34 28.54
N ALA A 296 8.97 -28.04 28.32
CA ALA A 296 8.74 -27.02 29.34
C ALA A 296 7.24 -26.84 29.67
N VAL A 297 6.38 -26.90 28.65
CA VAL A 297 4.92 -26.79 28.80
C VAL A 297 4.38 -28.09 29.41
N ALA A 298 4.85 -29.25 28.94
CA ALA A 298 4.49 -30.55 29.51
C ALA A 298 4.81 -30.63 31.03
N LYS A 299 6.03 -30.22 31.42
CA LYS A 299 6.45 -30.19 32.84
C LYS A 299 5.61 -29.25 33.70
N LYS A 300 5.24 -28.08 33.16
CA LYS A 300 4.40 -27.11 33.89
C LYS A 300 2.94 -27.60 33.96
N ARG A 301 2.44 -28.30 32.95
CA ARG A 301 1.12 -28.98 32.95
C ARG A 301 1.07 -30.08 34.00
N GLU A 302 2.10 -30.90 34.08
CA GLU A 302 2.22 -31.96 35.06
C GLU A 302 2.17 -31.40 36.50
N ARG A 303 2.92 -30.33 36.78
CA ARG A 303 2.92 -29.65 38.08
C ARG A 303 1.54 -29.09 38.45
N LEU A 304 0.87 -28.44 37.50
CA LEU A 304 -0.48 -27.91 37.70
C LEU A 304 -1.49 -29.03 37.94
N SER A 305 -1.43 -30.10 37.16
CA SER A 305 -2.31 -31.27 37.33
C SER A 305 -2.15 -31.91 38.71
N LYS A 306 -0.92 -32.08 39.17
CA LYS A 306 -0.61 -32.55 40.54
C LYS A 306 -1.17 -31.62 41.61
N SER A 307 -1.02 -30.31 41.43
CA SER A 307 -1.54 -29.30 42.38
C SER A 307 -3.07 -29.29 42.43
N ILE A 308 -3.74 -29.38 41.28
CA ILE A 308 -5.20 -29.46 41.19
C ILE A 308 -5.71 -30.74 41.86
N LYS A 309 -5.02 -31.87 41.65
CA LYS A 309 -5.37 -33.13 42.31
C LYS A 309 -5.28 -32.99 43.83
N LEU A 310 -4.17 -32.47 44.36
CA LEU A 310 -4.00 -32.22 45.79
C LEU A 310 -5.09 -31.31 46.37
N LEU A 311 -5.48 -30.27 45.64
CA LEU A 311 -6.55 -29.36 46.06
C LEU A 311 -7.93 -30.05 46.09
N LYS A 312 -8.21 -30.95 45.14
CA LYS A 312 -9.43 -31.77 45.15
C LYS A 312 -9.43 -32.74 46.32
N ASP A 313 -8.34 -33.47 46.51
CA ASP A 313 -8.20 -34.43 47.62
C ASP A 313 -8.34 -33.70 48.98
N SER A 314 -7.74 -32.51 49.11
CA SER A 314 -7.87 -31.68 50.32
C SER A 314 -9.29 -31.18 50.55
N LYS A 315 -9.99 -30.80 49.47
CA LYS A 315 -11.41 -30.40 49.53
C LYS A 315 -12.27 -31.56 50.05
N ASP A 316 -12.04 -32.77 49.55
CA ASP A 316 -12.81 -33.95 49.94
C ASP A 316 -12.56 -34.31 51.41
N VAL A 317 -11.32 -34.20 51.90
CA VAL A 317 -10.99 -34.37 53.33
C VAL A 317 -11.68 -33.31 54.19
N VAL A 318 -11.69 -32.05 53.77
CA VAL A 318 -12.38 -30.97 54.51
C VAL A 318 -13.90 -31.20 54.53
N ALA A 319 -14.48 -31.68 53.43
CA ALA A 319 -15.90 -32.05 53.38
C ALA A 319 -16.21 -33.18 54.36
N GLU A 320 -15.38 -34.22 54.43
CA GLU A 320 -15.56 -35.33 55.38
C GLU A 320 -15.45 -34.86 56.85
N ILE A 321 -14.53 -33.92 57.14
CA ILE A 321 -14.43 -33.30 58.48
C ILE A 321 -15.69 -32.49 58.79
N MET A 322 -16.19 -31.69 57.85
CA MET A 322 -17.41 -30.91 58.02
C MET A 322 -18.63 -31.81 58.28
N ASP A 323 -18.80 -32.89 57.50
CA ASP A 323 -19.90 -33.83 57.67
C ASP A 323 -19.88 -34.46 59.07
N ARG A 324 -18.70 -34.82 59.57
CA ARG A 324 -18.52 -35.34 60.94
C ARG A 324 -18.85 -34.31 62.03
N ILE A 325 -18.59 -33.02 61.80
CA ILE A 325 -18.93 -31.96 62.74
C ILE A 325 -20.46 -31.75 62.77
N THR A 326 -21.14 -31.81 61.62
CA THR A 326 -22.59 -31.62 61.52
C THR A 326 -23.45 -32.78 62.06
N VAL A 327 -22.84 -33.94 62.34
CA VAL A 327 -23.52 -35.13 62.90
C VAL A 327 -23.43 -35.19 64.43
N VAL A 328 -22.67 -34.29 65.06
CA VAL A 328 -22.44 -34.26 66.53
C VAL A 328 -23.30 -33.21 67.26
N ASP A 329 -24.17 -32.50 66.54
CA ASP A 329 -25.26 -31.68 67.10
C ASP A 329 -26.64 -32.36 66.92
#